data_AF-A0A8J7WL92-F1
#
_entry.id   AF-A0A8J7WL92-F1
#
_cell.length_a   1.000
_cell.length_b   1.000
_cell.length_c   1.000
_cell.angle_alpha   90.00
_cell.angle_beta   90.00
_cell.angle_gamma   90.00
#
_symmetry.space_group_name_H-M   'P 1'
#
loop_
_entity.id
_entity.type
_entity.pdbx_description
1 polymer ?
#
loop_
_entity_poly.entity_id
_entity_poly.type
_entity_poly.pdbx_seq_one_letter_code
_entity_poly.pdbx_strand_id
1 'polypeptide(L)'
;MQVPFGWNRDDPRTRLRFHSYTGASRTVRGRGSILSGRRTVASGNAIRGSRVGAGPMGEAERGETAPRIWISFYCCNGHETKPSFASEAQIPDTWDCPRCGFPAGPDPENPPAPPRTEPYKTHLAYVRERRSDEDGEAILAEALAKLRGEA
;
A
#
# COMPACT_ATOMS: atom_id res chain seq x y z
N MET A 1 38.78 10.84 6.96
CA MET A 1 37.48 10.90 6.24
C MET A 1 36.56 11.76 7.10
N GLN A 2 36.40 13.01 6.69
CA GLN A 2 35.78 14.09 7.44
C GLN A 2 34.29 14.18 7.05
N VAL A 3 33.41 14.08 8.04
CA VAL A 3 31.99 14.50 7.91
C VAL A 3 31.92 16.01 8.15
N PRO A 4 31.23 16.80 7.32
CA PRO A 4 30.91 18.17 7.70
C PRO A 4 29.46 18.27 8.22
N PHE A 5 29.39 18.71 9.47
CA PHE A 5 28.48 19.73 10.01
C PHE A 5 26.96 19.49 10.05
N GLY A 6 26.45 19.40 11.29
CA GLY A 6 25.39 20.32 11.71
C GLY A 6 24.11 19.76 12.34
N TRP A 7 23.94 18.45 12.48
CA TRP A 7 22.75 17.87 13.12
C TRP A 7 23.04 17.51 14.58
N ASN A 8 22.74 18.42 15.50
CA ASN A 8 22.81 18.15 16.92
C ASN A 8 21.48 17.55 17.40
N ARG A 9 21.52 16.30 17.88
CA ARG A 9 20.34 15.55 18.35
C ARG A 9 19.83 16.05 19.71
N ASP A 10 20.57 16.95 20.36
CA ASP A 10 20.31 17.50 21.69
C ASP A 10 19.83 18.97 21.69
N ASP A 11 19.16 19.43 20.62
CA ASP A 11 18.56 20.79 20.60
C ASP A 11 17.27 20.86 21.45
N PRO A 12 17.22 21.66 22.53
CA PRO A 12 16.04 21.81 23.37
C PRO A 12 14.86 22.55 22.69
N ARG A 13 15.05 23.10 21.48
CA ARG A 13 13.99 23.80 20.72
C ARG A 13 13.10 22.88 19.89
N THR A 14 13.42 21.58 19.78
CA THR A 14 12.63 20.59 19.00
C THR A 14 11.65 19.78 19.87
N ARG A 15 11.17 20.35 20.99
CA ARG A 15 10.18 19.72 21.85
C ARG A 15 8.78 19.89 21.26
N LEU A 16 8.45 19.08 20.26
CA LEU A 16 7.09 18.92 19.75
C LEU A 16 6.18 18.50 20.90
N ARG A 17 5.34 19.43 21.36
CA ARG A 17 4.26 19.15 22.30
C ARG A 17 3.21 18.30 21.58
N PHE A 18 3.26 17.00 21.80
CA PHE A 18 2.11 16.12 21.57
C PHE A 18 0.99 16.55 22.53
N HIS A 19 0.02 17.31 22.03
CA HIS A 19 -1.25 17.50 22.74
C HIS A 19 -2.05 16.20 22.63
N SER A 20 -2.09 15.46 23.73
CA SER A 20 -3.00 14.34 23.94
C SER A 20 -4.42 14.88 24.05
N TYR A 21 -5.28 14.56 23.06
CA TYR A 21 -6.71 14.87 23.13
C TYR A 21 -7.40 13.79 23.98
N THR A 22 -7.73 14.13 25.23
CA THR A 22 -8.52 13.28 26.12
C THR A 22 -10.01 13.62 26.00
N GLY A 23 -10.78 12.69 25.42
CA GLY A 23 -12.09 12.21 25.88
C GLY A 23 -13.28 13.18 26.03
N ALA A 24 -14.35 12.89 25.29
CA ALA A 24 -15.73 13.05 25.79
C ALA A 24 -16.71 12.17 24.98
N SER A 25 -16.87 10.92 25.37
CA SER A 25 -17.95 10.04 24.90
C SER A 25 -19.28 10.49 25.49
N ARG A 26 -20.05 11.24 24.70
CA ARG A 26 -21.41 11.69 25.06
C ARG A 26 -22.41 10.57 24.79
N THR A 27 -22.89 9.90 25.84
CA THR A 27 -24.03 8.99 25.75
C THR A 27 -25.32 9.79 25.55
N VAL A 28 -25.97 9.66 24.39
CA VAL A 28 -27.30 10.21 24.13
C VAL A 28 -28.35 9.30 24.75
N ARG A 29 -29.07 9.82 25.76
CA ARG A 29 -30.27 9.18 26.30
C ARG A 29 -31.42 9.31 25.30
N GLY A 30 -31.96 8.19 24.86
CA GLY A 30 -33.22 8.15 24.14
C GLY A 30 -34.40 8.55 25.04
N ARG A 31 -35.24 9.44 24.54
CA ARG A 31 -36.64 9.62 24.94
C ARG A 31 -37.48 9.72 23.69
N GLY A 32 -38.64 9.08 23.76
CA GLY A 32 -39.38 8.61 22.62
C GLY A 32 -40.30 9.63 21.97
N SER A 33 -40.82 9.14 20.84
CA SER A 33 -42.14 9.40 20.26
C SER A 33 -42.38 10.78 19.66
N ILE A 34 -42.42 10.83 18.32
CA ILE A 34 -43.44 11.61 17.62
C ILE A 34 -44.13 10.74 16.58
N LEU A 35 -45.45 10.84 16.61
CA LEU A 35 -46.42 10.20 15.77
C LEU A 35 -46.27 10.55 14.28
N SER A 36 -46.75 9.61 13.47
CA SER A 36 -47.45 9.81 12.19
C SER A 36 -46.88 10.84 11.22
N GLY A 37 -46.11 10.33 10.28
CA GLY A 37 -45.89 10.95 8.99
C GLY A 37 -45.40 9.87 8.06
N ARG A 38 -46.32 9.18 7.36
CA ARG A 38 -45.99 8.32 6.23
C ARG A 38 -45.39 9.22 5.15
N ARG A 39 -44.09 9.49 5.26
CA ARG A 39 -43.30 10.01 4.15
C ARG A 39 -43.17 8.85 3.18
N THR A 40 -44.04 8.84 2.18
CA THR A 40 -43.77 8.18 0.91
C THR A 40 -42.47 8.79 0.39
N VAL A 41 -41.34 8.14 0.70
CA VAL A 41 -40.10 8.43 -0.01
C VAL A 41 -40.37 7.95 -1.42
N ALA A 42 -40.52 8.90 -2.34
CA ALA A 42 -40.50 8.61 -3.76
C ALA A 42 -39.31 7.68 -4.02
N SER A 43 -39.57 6.62 -4.79
CA SER A 43 -38.59 5.65 -5.27
C SER A 43 -37.46 6.37 -6.03
N GLY A 44 -36.55 6.98 -5.30
CA GLY A 44 -35.26 7.44 -5.80
C GLY A 44 -34.37 6.21 -5.84
N ASN A 45 -34.03 5.78 -7.05
CA ASN A 45 -33.24 4.60 -7.37
C ASN A 45 -32.22 4.25 -6.28
N ALA A 46 -32.54 3.25 -5.45
CA ALA A 46 -31.60 2.71 -4.48
C ALA A 46 -30.42 2.12 -5.26
N ILE A 47 -29.22 2.66 -5.06
CA ILE A 47 -27.99 2.11 -5.64
C ILE A 47 -27.80 0.71 -5.05
N ARG A 48 -28.19 -0.32 -5.80
CA ARG A 48 -27.87 -1.72 -5.48
C ARG A 48 -26.57 -2.06 -6.17
N GLY A 49 -25.48 -2.14 -5.40
CA GLY A 49 -24.26 -2.75 -5.89
C GLY A 49 -24.49 -4.25 -6.06
N SER A 50 -24.42 -4.75 -7.29
CA SER A 50 -24.34 -6.19 -7.55
C SER A 50 -22.90 -6.63 -7.36
N ARG A 51 -22.64 -7.55 -6.43
CA ARG A 51 -21.31 -8.16 -6.28
C ARG A 51 -20.97 -8.95 -7.54
N VAL A 52 -19.77 -8.74 -8.09
CA VAL A 52 -19.22 -9.60 -9.14
C VAL A 52 -18.81 -10.93 -8.48
N GLY A 53 -19.52 -12.00 -8.83
CA GLY A 53 -19.28 -13.36 -8.34
C GLY A 53 -20.55 -14.21 -8.41
N ALA A 54 -20.40 -15.52 -8.57
CA ALA A 54 -21.54 -16.43 -8.52
C ALA A 54 -22.18 -16.40 -7.11
N GLY A 55 -23.51 -16.21 -7.06
CA GLY A 55 -24.28 -16.35 -5.84
C GLY A 55 -24.31 -17.81 -5.35
N PRO A 56 -24.68 -18.05 -4.09
CA PRO A 56 -24.68 -19.38 -3.50
C PRO A 56 -25.80 -20.24 -4.09
N MET A 57 -25.57 -20.80 -5.27
CA MET A 57 -26.31 -21.91 -5.84
C MET A 57 -25.28 -22.83 -6.49
N GLY A 58 -24.56 -23.55 -5.63
CA GLY A 58 -23.74 -24.68 -6.05
C GLY A 58 -24.59 -25.96 -6.00
N GLU A 59 -24.29 -26.91 -6.88
CA GLU A 59 -24.86 -28.25 -6.85
C GLU A 59 -24.72 -28.87 -5.45
N ALA A 60 -25.77 -29.57 -4.97
CA ALA A 60 -25.83 -30.13 -3.62
C ALA A 60 -24.74 -31.19 -3.37
N GLU A 61 -24.31 -31.88 -4.42
CA GLU A 61 -23.12 -32.73 -4.45
C GLU A 61 -22.11 -32.13 -5.42
N ARG A 62 -20.97 -31.71 -4.87
CA ARG A 62 -19.77 -31.45 -5.65
C ARG A 62 -19.12 -32.83 -5.83
N GLY A 63 -19.09 -33.35 -7.05
CA GLY A 63 -18.60 -34.70 -7.35
C GLY A 63 -17.18 -35.01 -6.86
N GLU A 64 -16.61 -36.13 -7.30
CA GLU A 64 -15.30 -36.59 -6.81
C GLU A 64 -14.20 -35.52 -6.96
N THR A 65 -13.43 -35.32 -5.88
CA THR A 65 -12.37 -34.32 -5.87
C THR A 65 -11.19 -34.83 -6.70
N ALA A 66 -10.74 -34.01 -7.64
CA ALA A 66 -9.58 -34.33 -8.46
C ALA A 66 -8.32 -34.60 -7.59
N PRO A 67 -7.47 -35.55 -7.99
CA PRO A 67 -6.18 -35.80 -7.34
C PRO A 67 -5.32 -34.54 -7.33
N ARG A 68 -4.71 -34.23 -6.17
CA ARG A 68 -3.94 -33.01 -5.94
C ARG A 68 -2.53 -33.29 -5.43
N ILE A 69 -1.58 -32.45 -5.84
CA ILE A 69 -0.18 -32.46 -5.43
C ILE A 69 0.17 -31.15 -4.72
N TRP A 70 1.04 -31.21 -3.72
CA TRP A 70 1.50 -30.03 -2.97
C TRP A 70 2.95 -29.73 -3.33
N ILE A 71 3.22 -28.49 -3.70
CA ILE A 71 4.54 -28.07 -4.19
C ILE A 71 4.96 -26.85 -3.38
N SER A 72 6.21 -26.85 -2.92
CA SER A 72 6.73 -25.76 -2.09
C SER A 72 7.48 -24.77 -2.97
N PHE A 73 7.15 -23.49 -2.84
CA PHE A 73 7.84 -22.38 -3.49
C PHE A 73 8.45 -21.46 -2.43
N TYR A 74 9.65 -20.96 -2.70
CA TYR A 74 10.45 -20.12 -1.83
C TYR A 74 10.73 -18.79 -2.51
N CYS A 75 10.43 -17.69 -1.82
CA CYS A 75 10.79 -16.35 -2.30
C CYS A 75 12.14 -15.89 -1.74
N CYS A 76 12.68 -14.82 -2.32
CA CYS A 76 13.96 -14.22 -1.90
C CYS A 76 14.02 -13.80 -0.42
N ASN A 77 12.86 -13.59 0.23
CA ASN A 77 12.76 -13.27 1.66
C ASN A 77 12.67 -14.52 2.57
N GLY A 78 12.80 -15.73 2.01
CA GLY A 78 12.72 -16.99 2.76
C GLY A 78 11.31 -17.42 3.16
N HIS A 79 10.26 -16.89 2.53
CA HIS A 79 8.89 -17.36 2.76
C HIS A 79 8.61 -18.62 1.93
N GLU A 80 8.17 -19.68 2.59
CA GLU A 80 7.68 -20.91 1.97
C GLU A 80 6.17 -20.80 1.68
N THR A 81 5.76 -21.12 0.46
CA THR A 81 4.37 -21.17 0.01
C THR A 81 4.06 -22.54 -0.55
N LYS A 82 2.96 -23.18 -0.11
CA LYS A 82 2.57 -24.54 -0.54
C LYS A 82 1.22 -24.55 -1.26
N PRO A 83 1.10 -24.05 -2.50
CA PRO A 83 -0.10 -24.24 -3.30
C PRO A 83 -0.34 -25.72 -3.63
N SER A 84 -1.63 -26.08 -3.77
CA SER A 84 -2.04 -27.39 -4.27
C SER A 84 -2.41 -27.31 -5.76
N PHE A 85 -1.83 -28.18 -6.58
CA PHE A 85 -2.16 -28.31 -8.01
C PHE A 85 -2.90 -29.60 -8.27
N ALA A 86 -3.68 -29.67 -9.36
CA ALA A 86 -4.19 -30.95 -9.85
C ALA A 86 -3.02 -31.80 -10.37
N SER A 87 -3.09 -33.12 -10.22
CA SER A 87 -1.97 -34.01 -10.59
C SER A 87 -1.65 -34.00 -12.08
N GLU A 88 -2.61 -33.64 -12.93
CA GLU A 88 -2.47 -33.54 -14.38
C GLU A 88 -2.08 -32.13 -14.87
N ALA A 89 -2.06 -31.14 -13.97
CA ALA A 89 -1.75 -29.76 -14.34
C ALA A 89 -0.25 -29.54 -14.51
N GLN A 90 0.12 -28.71 -15.48
CA GLN A 90 1.50 -28.24 -15.61
C GLN A 90 1.82 -27.28 -14.47
N ILE A 91 2.91 -27.57 -13.77
CA ILE A 91 3.37 -26.80 -12.61
C ILE A 91 4.19 -25.61 -13.14
N PRO A 92 3.89 -24.36 -12.72
CA PRO A 92 4.69 -23.21 -13.12
C PRO A 92 6.04 -23.20 -12.40
N ASP A 93 7.08 -22.68 -13.06
CA ASP A 93 8.41 -22.51 -12.46
C ASP A 93 8.46 -21.34 -11.46
N THR A 94 7.52 -20.41 -11.56
CA THR A 94 7.44 -19.22 -10.70
C THR A 94 6.05 -19.07 -10.10
N TRP A 95 5.99 -18.72 -8.81
CA TRP A 95 4.76 -18.49 -8.06
C TRP A 95 4.81 -17.15 -7.32
N ASP A 96 3.68 -16.46 -7.16
CA ASP A 96 3.65 -15.22 -6.39
C ASP A 96 3.53 -15.51 -4.89
N CYS A 97 4.47 -14.99 -4.10
CA CYS A 97 4.43 -15.14 -2.66
C CYS A 97 3.24 -14.34 -2.06
N PRO A 98 2.31 -14.98 -1.34
CA PRO A 98 1.12 -14.30 -0.79
C PRO A 98 1.47 -13.29 0.33
N ARG A 99 2.69 -13.35 0.86
CA ARG A 99 3.14 -12.46 1.94
C ARG A 99 3.85 -11.20 1.45
N CYS A 100 4.67 -11.29 0.41
CA CYS A 100 5.47 -10.15 -0.07
C CYS A 100 5.23 -9.77 -1.54
N GLY A 101 4.44 -10.56 -2.30
CA GLY A 101 4.16 -10.30 -3.70
C GLY A 101 5.38 -10.41 -4.62
N PHE A 102 6.47 -11.00 -4.14
CA PHE A 102 7.65 -11.30 -4.96
C PHE A 102 7.53 -12.67 -5.60
N PRO A 103 8.19 -12.88 -6.75
CA PRO A 103 8.29 -14.20 -7.34
C PRO A 103 8.97 -15.17 -6.36
N ALA A 104 8.49 -16.40 -6.37
CA ALA A 104 8.98 -17.53 -5.60
C ALA A 104 9.23 -18.69 -6.57
N GLY A 105 10.31 -19.44 -6.34
CA GLY A 105 10.71 -20.59 -7.17
C GLY A 105 10.62 -21.89 -6.37
N PRO A 106 10.61 -23.06 -7.02
CA PRO A 106 10.55 -24.35 -6.33
C PRO A 106 11.82 -24.67 -5.53
N ASP A 107 12.94 -24.05 -5.90
CA ASP A 107 14.25 -24.25 -5.27
C ASP A 107 14.44 -23.30 -4.05
N PRO A 108 14.68 -23.83 -2.84
CA PRO A 108 14.97 -23.01 -1.66
C PRO A 108 16.33 -22.30 -1.71
N GLU A 109 17.33 -22.85 -2.41
CA GLU A 109 18.68 -22.30 -2.45
C GLU A 109 18.85 -21.23 -3.55
N ASN A 110 17.99 -21.25 -4.57
CA ASN A 110 18.02 -20.30 -5.68
C ASN A 110 16.64 -19.65 -5.95
N PRO A 111 16.12 -18.82 -5.02
CA PRO A 111 14.86 -18.13 -5.25
C PRO A 111 15.00 -17.07 -6.35
N PRO A 112 13.97 -16.88 -7.20
CA PRO A 112 13.99 -15.89 -8.26
C PRO A 112 14.13 -14.47 -7.69
N ALA A 113 14.96 -13.66 -8.35
CA ALA A 113 15.19 -12.29 -7.93
C ALA A 113 13.93 -11.43 -8.08
N PRO A 114 13.71 -10.44 -7.19
CA PRO A 114 12.62 -9.48 -7.36
C PRO A 114 12.68 -8.78 -8.72
N PRO A 115 11.54 -8.52 -9.37
CA PRO A 115 11.52 -7.72 -10.59
C PRO A 115 12.10 -6.34 -10.27
N ARG A 116 13.10 -5.92 -11.05
CA ARG A 116 13.65 -4.57 -10.95
C ARG A 116 12.67 -3.61 -11.62
N THR A 117 12.03 -2.75 -10.84
CA THR A 117 11.31 -1.60 -11.41
C THR A 117 12.35 -0.62 -11.93
N GLU A 118 12.36 -0.38 -13.24
CA GLU A 118 13.13 0.72 -13.80
C GLU A 118 12.60 2.03 -13.20
N PRO A 119 13.46 2.83 -12.54
CA PRO A 119 13.00 4.07 -11.94
C PRO A 119 12.42 4.99 -13.00
N TYR A 120 11.16 5.40 -12.81
CA TYR A 120 10.60 6.49 -13.59
C TYR A 120 11.40 7.77 -13.31
N LYS A 121 11.36 8.66 -14.30
CA LYS A 121 12.02 9.95 -14.20
C LYS A 121 11.46 10.77 -13.03
N THR A 122 12.35 11.19 -12.12
CA THR A 122 11.98 11.99 -10.96
C THR A 122 11.76 13.46 -11.34
N HIS A 123 11.03 14.23 -10.52
CA HIS A 123 10.86 15.67 -10.73
C HIS A 123 12.20 16.41 -10.87
N LEU A 124 13.20 16.06 -10.05
CA LEU A 124 14.54 16.64 -10.13
C LEU A 124 15.21 16.32 -11.48
N ALA A 125 15.06 15.09 -11.99
CA ALA A 125 15.58 14.72 -13.30
C ALA A 125 14.95 15.57 -14.42
N TYR A 126 13.65 15.86 -14.37
CA TYR A 126 13.02 16.80 -15.30
C TYR A 126 13.57 18.22 -15.19
N VAL A 127 13.93 18.69 -13.98
CA VAL A 127 14.52 20.02 -13.80
C VAL A 127 15.94 20.07 -14.38
N ARG A 128 16.75 19.04 -14.13
CA ARG A 128 18.15 18.96 -14.60
C ARG A 128 18.31 18.86 -16.11
N GLU A 129 17.28 18.45 -16.83
CA GLU A 129 17.32 18.47 -18.30
C GLU A 129 17.17 19.86 -18.90
N ARG A 130 16.66 20.83 -18.13
CA ARG A 130 16.38 22.21 -18.60
C ARG A 130 17.16 23.28 -17.84
N ARG A 131 17.85 22.93 -16.77
CA ARG A 131 18.66 23.82 -15.94
C ARG A 131 19.99 23.15 -15.67
N SER A 132 21.07 23.90 -15.80
CA SER A 132 22.39 23.42 -15.39
C SER A 132 22.52 23.47 -13.86
N ASP A 133 23.59 22.88 -13.33
CA ASP A 133 23.85 22.94 -11.89
C ASP A 133 24.14 24.40 -11.46
N GLU A 134 24.76 25.22 -12.31
CA GLU A 134 25.02 26.65 -12.07
C GLU A 134 23.71 27.47 -11.97
N ASP A 135 22.74 27.20 -12.84
CA ASP A 135 21.40 27.82 -12.75
C ASP A 135 20.71 27.44 -11.44
N GLY A 136 20.89 26.20 -11.00
CA GLY A 136 20.36 25.70 -9.73
C GLY A 136 20.97 26.43 -8.53
N GLU A 137 22.28 26.64 -8.53
CA GLU A 137 23.00 27.39 -7.50
C GLU A 137 22.56 28.86 -7.45
N ALA A 138 22.39 29.50 -8.61
CA ALA A 138 21.92 30.88 -8.68
C ALA A 138 20.52 31.05 -8.06
N ILE A 139 19.58 30.16 -8.39
CA ILE A 139 18.21 30.17 -7.84
C ILE A 139 18.24 29.91 -6.32
N LEU A 140 19.09 28.99 -5.86
CA LEU A 140 19.26 28.73 -4.44
C LEU A 140 19.81 29.95 -3.71
N ALA A 141 20.84 30.61 -4.25
CA ALA A 141 21.43 31.81 -3.68
C ALA A 141 20.40 32.96 -3.59
N GLU A 142 19.62 33.19 -4.64
CA GLU A 142 18.54 34.18 -4.65
C GLU A 142 17.49 33.90 -3.55
N ALA A 143 17.05 32.63 -3.43
CA ALA A 143 16.09 32.23 -2.41
C ALA A 143 16.64 32.41 -0.98
N LEU A 144 17.92 32.09 -0.77
CA LEU A 144 18.59 32.28 0.53
C LEU A 144 18.73 33.77 0.88
N ALA A 145 19.10 34.62 -0.07
CA ALA A 145 19.20 36.06 0.15
C ALA A 145 17.84 36.65 0.58
N LYS A 146 16.75 36.24 -0.06
CA LYS A 146 15.39 36.63 0.34
C LYS A 146 15.03 36.21 1.77
N LEU A 147 15.40 34.99 2.16
CA LEU A 147 15.16 34.49 3.53
C LEU A 147 15.99 35.24 4.58
N ARG A 148 17.17 35.74 4.20
CA ARG A 148 18.06 36.52 5.08
C ARG A 148 17.73 38.02 5.11
N GLY A 149 16.86 38.49 4.23
CA GLY A 149 16.55 39.92 4.08
C GLY A 149 17.66 40.71 3.38
N GLU A 150 18.48 40.03 2.59
CA GLU A 150 19.61 40.59 1.84
C GLU A 150 19.22 40.91 0.37
N ALA A 151 17.95 40.74 0.02
CA ALA A 151 17.39 40.87 -1.33
C ALA A 151 16.44 42.06 -1.46
#